data_AF-A0A1X7NL16-F1
#
_entry.id   AF-A0A1X7NL16-F1
#
_cell.length_a   1.000
_cell.length_b   1.000
_cell.length_c   1.000
_cell.angle_alpha   90.00
_cell.angle_beta   90.00
_cell.angle_gamma   90.00
#
_symmetry.space_group_name_H-M   'P 1'
#
loop_
_entity.id
_entity.type
_entity.pdbx_description
1 polymer ?
#
loop_
_entity_poly.entity_id
_entity_poly.type
_entity_poly.pdbx_seq_one_letter_code
_entity_poly.pdbx_strand_id
1 'polypeptide(L)'
;MYVWGRLARTMLTARSRGPYRMGGESRLSFRCLPTDIDTNLHLNNARYMMLADIGRIDIFQRAGLIKLARERRWAPMMGGLQAVYVREIRLWKWFEVVSTVETWEDTQVIGRHRFVLDDGRTAALVMTTAGVYDSSERRFVPIDEIISILGHDFTPRPPTEEERIFMDSHAGLRALAKG
;
A
#
# COMPACT_ATOMS: atom_id res chain seq x y z
N MET A 1 -17.96 12.25 1.94
CA MET A 1 -16.85 12.82 1.15
C MET A 1 -15.79 11.74 1.01
N TYR A 2 -15.73 11.10 -0.16
CA TYR A 2 -14.86 9.96 -0.45
C TYR A 2 -13.38 10.32 -0.20
N VAL A 3 -12.55 9.30 0.03
CA VAL A 3 -11.11 9.30 0.38
C VAL A 3 -10.23 10.41 -0.24
N TRP A 4 -10.63 11.01 -1.36
CA TRP A 4 -9.98 12.12 -2.05
C TRP A 4 -9.49 13.27 -1.16
N GLY A 5 -10.26 13.68 -0.13
CA GLY A 5 -9.80 14.74 0.78
C GLY A 5 -8.57 14.32 1.59
N ARG A 6 -8.55 13.08 2.07
CA ARG A 6 -7.40 12.50 2.78
C ARG A 6 -6.22 12.29 1.83
N LEU A 7 -6.48 11.84 0.61
CA LEU A 7 -5.46 11.68 -0.41
C LEU A 7 -4.83 13.03 -0.76
N ALA A 8 -5.63 14.04 -1.08
CA ALA A 8 -5.15 15.39 -1.39
C ALA A 8 -4.29 15.95 -0.24
N ARG A 9 -4.77 15.88 1.01
CA ARG A 9 -3.98 16.28 2.18
C ARG A 9 -2.66 15.51 2.25
N THR A 10 -2.68 14.20 2.04
CA THR A 10 -1.48 13.35 2.08
C THR A 10 -0.48 13.81 1.02
N MET A 11 -0.93 14.01 -0.22
CA MET A 11 -0.07 14.48 -1.32
C MET A 11 0.49 15.89 -1.08
N LEU A 12 -0.34 16.83 -0.64
CA LEU A 12 0.06 18.21 -0.36
C LEU A 12 1.08 18.31 0.78
N THR A 13 1.02 17.39 1.74
CA THR A 13 1.91 17.37 2.90
C THR A 13 3.08 16.36 2.75
N ALA A 14 3.23 15.69 1.60
CA ALA A 14 4.25 14.66 1.41
C ALA A 14 5.68 15.17 1.66
N ARG A 15 5.98 16.42 1.27
CA ARG A 15 7.30 17.02 1.47
C ARG A 15 7.67 17.21 2.94
N SER A 16 6.70 17.51 3.82
CA SER A 16 6.98 17.70 5.25
C SER A 16 7.31 16.39 5.97
N ARG A 17 7.00 15.23 5.38
CA ARG A 17 7.37 13.90 5.88
C ARG A 17 8.72 13.39 5.34
N GLY A 18 9.40 14.18 4.50
CA GLY A 18 10.69 13.80 3.91
C GLY A 18 10.60 12.65 2.89
N PRO A 19 11.71 12.33 2.19
CA PRO A 19 11.75 11.21 1.25
C PRO A 19 11.53 9.88 1.96
N TYR A 20 10.88 8.94 1.28
CA TYR A 20 10.74 7.58 1.79
C TYR A 20 12.06 6.83 1.57
N ARG A 21 12.56 6.18 2.62
CA ARG A 21 13.74 5.30 2.54
C ARG A 21 13.26 3.86 2.45
N MET A 22 13.77 3.11 1.49
CA MET A 22 13.49 1.67 1.37
C MET A 22 13.88 0.94 2.67
N GLY A 23 13.04 0.00 3.11
CA GLY A 23 13.15 -0.64 4.43
C GLY A 23 12.63 0.20 5.61
N GLY A 24 12.23 1.46 5.39
CA GLY A 24 11.60 2.31 6.41
C GLY A 24 10.07 2.13 6.49
N GLU A 25 9.44 2.89 7.39
CA GLU A 25 7.98 2.96 7.52
C GLU A 25 7.44 4.32 7.03
N SER A 26 6.28 4.29 6.38
CA SER A 26 5.39 5.46 6.26
C SER A 26 4.32 5.42 7.34
N ARG A 27 4.07 6.53 8.02
CA ARG A 27 3.02 6.65 9.04
C ARG A 27 2.08 7.79 8.70
N LEU A 28 0.80 7.47 8.57
CA LEU A 28 -0.26 8.43 8.33
C LEU A 28 -1.31 8.37 9.44
N SER A 29 -1.52 9.47 10.16
CA SER A 29 -2.52 9.55 11.22
C SER A 29 -3.87 10.00 10.68
N PHE A 30 -4.93 9.27 11.04
CA PHE A 30 -6.30 9.53 10.64
C PHE A 30 -7.25 9.48 11.84
N ARG A 31 -8.33 10.24 11.77
CA ARG A 31 -9.49 10.11 12.65
C ARG A 31 -10.60 9.37 11.93
N CYS A 32 -11.28 8.43 12.58
CA CYS A 32 -12.46 7.76 12.02
C CYS A 32 -13.64 8.75 11.96
N LEU A 33 -14.17 9.01 10.76
CA LEU A 33 -15.24 9.99 10.53
C LEU A 33 -16.59 9.30 10.28
N PRO A 34 -17.73 10.02 10.37
CA PRO A 34 -19.06 9.47 10.09
C PRO A 34 -19.18 8.87 8.69
N THR A 35 -18.38 9.35 7.72
CA THR A 35 -18.35 8.84 6.34
C THR A 35 -17.57 7.53 6.19
N ASP A 36 -16.88 7.11 7.24
CA ASP A 36 -16.00 5.95 7.24
C ASP A 36 -16.66 4.75 7.94
N ILE A 37 -17.73 4.95 8.70
CA ILE A 37 -18.39 3.89 9.47
C ILE A 37 -19.52 3.19 8.71
N ASP A 38 -19.84 1.98 9.13
CA ASP A 38 -21.05 1.24 8.73
C ASP A 38 -22.14 1.33 9.81
N THR A 39 -23.22 0.53 9.65
CA THR A 39 -24.34 0.47 10.61
C THR A 39 -23.94 -0.03 12.00
N ASN A 40 -22.77 -0.68 12.13
CA ASN A 40 -22.25 -1.14 13.42
C ASN A 40 -21.41 -0.06 14.13
N LEU A 41 -21.35 1.17 13.59
CA LEU A 41 -20.61 2.32 14.15
C LEU A 41 -19.08 2.13 14.23
N HIS A 42 -18.56 1.20 13.43
CA HIS A 42 -17.13 0.92 13.28
C HIS A 42 -16.67 1.20 11.85
N LEU A 43 -15.37 1.42 11.70
CA LEU A 43 -14.75 1.64 10.40
C LEU A 43 -15.16 0.49 9.46
N ASN A 44 -15.82 0.85 8.36
CA ASN A 44 -16.29 -0.11 7.38
C ASN A 44 -15.11 -0.88 6.78
N ASN A 45 -15.27 -2.19 6.58
CA ASN A 45 -14.21 -3.07 6.07
C ASN A 45 -13.57 -2.56 4.76
N ALA A 46 -14.36 -2.02 3.83
CA ALA A 46 -13.84 -1.47 2.58
C ALA A 46 -12.95 -0.23 2.80
N ARG A 47 -13.14 0.51 3.90
CA ARG A 47 -12.33 1.69 4.22
C ARG A 47 -10.91 1.33 4.61
N TYR A 48 -10.67 0.15 5.20
CA TYR A 48 -9.31 -0.32 5.46
C TYR A 48 -8.52 -0.44 4.16
N MET A 49 -9.09 -1.06 3.11
CA MET A 49 -8.41 -1.18 1.81
C MET A 49 -8.13 0.20 1.19
N MET A 50 -9.11 1.10 1.20
CA MET A 50 -8.91 2.43 0.63
C MET A 50 -7.88 3.28 1.40
N LEU A 51 -7.80 3.13 2.72
CA LEU A 51 -6.83 3.84 3.55
C LEU A 51 -5.41 3.24 3.42
N ALA A 52 -5.32 1.91 3.24
CA ALA A 52 -4.06 1.25 2.88
C ALA A 52 -3.53 1.76 1.54
N ASP A 53 -4.40 1.98 0.55
CA ASP A 53 -4.02 2.61 -0.71
C ASP A 53 -3.45 4.02 -0.55
N ILE A 54 -3.99 4.84 0.37
CA ILE A 54 -3.40 6.16 0.67
C ILE A 54 -1.98 6.01 1.24
N GLY A 55 -1.76 5.03 2.13
CA GLY A 55 -0.44 4.71 2.65
C GLY A 55 0.54 4.28 1.56
N ARG A 56 0.09 3.44 0.62
CA ARG A 56 0.88 3.03 -0.56
C ARG A 56 1.20 4.20 -1.47
N ILE A 57 0.24 5.07 -1.75
CA ILE A 57 0.44 6.27 -2.58
C ILE A 57 1.41 7.25 -1.90
N ASP A 58 1.37 7.39 -0.58
CA ASP A 58 2.35 8.19 0.15
C ASP A 58 3.79 7.67 -0.05
N ILE A 59 4.00 6.35 0.04
CA ILE A 59 5.29 5.72 -0.28
C ILE A 59 5.69 6.04 -1.72
N PHE A 60 4.81 5.82 -2.69
CA PHE A 60 5.11 6.07 -4.10
C PHE A 60 5.44 7.54 -4.40
N GLN A 61 4.75 8.47 -3.74
CA GLN A 61 5.02 9.90 -3.89
C GLN A 61 6.38 10.26 -3.28
N ARG A 62 6.69 9.77 -2.07
CA ARG A 62 7.90 10.12 -1.34
C ARG A 62 9.15 9.36 -1.82
N ALA A 63 8.98 8.23 -2.51
CA ALA A 63 10.03 7.51 -3.22
C ALA A 63 10.25 8.02 -4.66
N GLY A 64 9.45 8.98 -5.15
CA GLY A 64 9.59 9.53 -6.50
C GLY A 64 8.92 8.73 -7.62
N LEU A 65 8.36 7.56 -7.33
CA LEU A 65 7.71 6.68 -8.30
C LEU A 65 6.56 7.35 -9.06
N ILE A 66 5.76 8.22 -8.43
CA ILE A 66 4.66 8.90 -9.13
C ILE A 66 5.16 9.81 -10.25
N LYS A 67 6.26 10.54 -10.01
CA LYS A 67 6.87 11.41 -11.02
C LYS A 67 7.43 10.55 -12.16
N LEU A 68 8.22 9.54 -11.81
CA LEU A 68 8.81 8.61 -12.76
C LEU A 68 7.75 7.92 -13.64
N ALA A 69 6.66 7.45 -13.02
CA ALA A 69 5.60 6.76 -13.73
C ALA A 69 4.88 7.65 -14.74
N ARG A 70 4.69 8.94 -14.43
CA ARG A 70 4.13 9.91 -15.37
C ARG A 70 5.05 10.15 -16.56
N GLU A 71 6.35 10.32 -16.31
CA GLU A 71 7.36 10.57 -17.35
C GLU A 71 7.51 9.37 -18.31
N ARG A 72 7.37 8.15 -17.79
CA ARG A 72 7.55 6.90 -18.56
C ARG A 72 6.26 6.25 -19.05
N ARG A 73 5.08 6.86 -18.80
CA ARG A 73 3.75 6.27 -19.10
C ARG A 73 3.56 4.89 -18.45
N TRP A 74 4.07 4.76 -17.24
CA TRP A 74 3.91 3.57 -16.42
C TRP A 74 2.67 3.67 -15.55
N ALA A 75 2.00 2.54 -15.36
CA ALA A 75 0.81 2.42 -14.54
C ALA A 75 1.07 1.45 -13.37
N PRO A 76 1.06 1.92 -12.11
CA PRO A 76 1.06 1.03 -10.96
C PRO A 76 -0.24 0.22 -10.92
N MET A 77 -0.13 -1.10 -10.96
CA MET A 77 -1.25 -2.03 -10.98
C MET A 77 -1.25 -2.85 -9.70
N MET A 78 -2.40 -2.86 -9.01
CA MET A 78 -2.60 -3.72 -7.84
C MET A 78 -2.83 -5.15 -8.34
N GLY A 79 -2.04 -6.09 -7.85
CA GLY A 79 -2.22 -7.52 -8.16
C GLY A 79 -3.31 -8.10 -7.28
N GLY A 80 -3.10 -8.07 -5.97
CA GLY A 80 -3.98 -8.67 -4.98
C GLY A 80 -3.71 -8.14 -3.59
N LEU A 81 -4.68 -8.36 -2.69
CA LEU A 81 -4.53 -8.01 -1.28
C LEU A 81 -5.16 -9.09 -0.40
N GLN A 82 -4.66 -9.20 0.82
CA GLN A 82 -5.25 -9.98 1.89
C GLN A 82 -5.38 -9.08 3.12
N ALA A 83 -6.55 -9.10 3.75
CA ALA A 83 -6.83 -8.28 4.92
C ALA A 83 -7.28 -9.16 6.09
N VAL A 84 -6.78 -8.85 7.28
CA VAL A 84 -7.24 -9.44 8.55
C VAL A 84 -7.67 -8.33 9.48
N TYR A 85 -8.87 -8.45 10.04
CA TYR A 85 -9.46 -7.51 10.99
C TYR A 85 -9.41 -8.13 12.38
N VAL A 86 -8.70 -7.47 13.30
CA VAL A 86 -8.43 -7.97 14.66
C VAL A 86 -9.22 -7.19 15.70
N ARG A 87 -9.33 -5.87 15.53
CA ARG A 87 -10.07 -4.97 16.42
C ARG A 87 -10.78 -3.88 15.62
N GLU A 88 -11.90 -3.43 16.13
CA GLU A 88 -12.66 -2.34 15.53
C GLU A 88 -12.02 -0.96 15.74
N ILE A 89 -12.15 -0.08 14.76
CA ILE A 89 -11.83 1.34 14.88
C ILE A 89 -13.14 2.11 15.01
N ARG A 90 -13.43 2.61 16.21
CA ARG A 90 -14.67 3.33 16.53
C ARG A 90 -14.71 4.73 15.95
N LEU A 91 -15.92 5.23 15.71
CA LEU A 91 -16.18 6.61 15.32
C LEU A 91 -15.42 7.59 16.22
N TRP A 92 -14.82 8.61 15.61
CA TRP A 92 -14.03 9.68 16.24
C TRP A 92 -12.70 9.29 16.87
N LYS A 93 -12.32 8.01 16.89
CA LYS A 93 -11.01 7.58 17.38
C LYS A 93 -9.92 7.88 16.37
N TRP A 94 -8.74 8.20 16.89
CA TRP A 94 -7.53 8.29 16.10
C TRP A 94 -6.94 6.90 15.88
N PHE A 95 -6.23 6.77 14.78
CA PHE A 95 -5.45 5.59 14.43
C PHE A 95 -4.38 5.98 13.42
N GLU A 96 -3.34 5.17 13.31
CA GLU A 96 -2.30 5.30 12.30
C GLU A 96 -2.41 4.20 11.25
N VAL A 97 -2.09 4.54 10.01
CA VAL A 97 -1.81 3.57 8.95
C VAL A 97 -0.29 3.55 8.75
N VAL A 98 0.32 2.47 9.19
CA VAL A 98 1.77 2.23 9.08
C VAL A 98 2.01 1.34 7.87
N SER A 99 2.63 1.91 6.83
CA SER A 99 2.85 1.26 5.54
C SER A 99 4.33 1.00 5.28
N THR A 100 4.65 -0.18 4.77
CA THR A 100 6.01 -0.63 4.45
C THR A 100 6.04 -1.31 3.09
N VAL A 101 7.20 -1.23 2.43
CA VAL A 101 7.59 -2.11 1.34
C VAL A 101 8.41 -3.24 1.95
N GLU A 102 7.91 -4.46 1.87
CA GLU A 102 8.47 -5.61 2.59
C GLU A 102 9.60 -6.28 1.83
N THR A 103 9.33 -6.58 0.57
CA THR A 103 10.26 -7.18 -0.37
C THR A 103 9.66 -7.12 -1.78
N TRP A 104 10.41 -7.54 -2.79
CA TRP A 104 9.93 -7.75 -4.15
C TRP A 104 10.65 -8.94 -4.79
N GLU A 105 10.00 -9.52 -5.78
CA GLU A 105 10.57 -10.55 -6.65
C GLU A 105 10.12 -10.27 -8.09
N ASP A 106 11.09 -10.21 -9.01
CA ASP A 106 10.87 -9.90 -10.43
C ASP A 106 10.02 -8.64 -10.63
N THR A 107 8.75 -8.79 -11.00
CA THR A 107 7.81 -7.71 -11.35
C THR A 107 6.81 -7.40 -10.23
N GLN A 108 6.89 -8.09 -9.10
CA GLN A 108 5.94 -7.98 -7.99
C GLN A 108 6.59 -7.45 -6.72
N VAL A 109 6.00 -6.41 -6.14
CA VAL A 109 6.37 -5.86 -4.84
C VAL A 109 5.32 -6.21 -3.79
N ILE A 110 5.78 -6.64 -2.61
CA ILE A 110 4.94 -6.91 -1.45
C ILE A 110 4.93 -5.68 -0.55
N GLY A 111 3.73 -5.16 -0.28
CA GLY A 111 3.50 -4.09 0.67
C GLY A 111 2.71 -4.56 1.88
N ARG A 112 2.94 -3.94 3.05
CA ARG A 112 2.19 -4.21 4.27
C ARG A 112 1.67 -2.91 4.87
N HIS A 113 0.43 -2.95 5.36
CA HIS A 113 -0.25 -1.81 5.96
C HIS A 113 -0.90 -2.23 7.28
N ARG A 114 -0.36 -1.75 8.40
CA ARG A 114 -0.93 -1.95 9.74
C ARG A 114 -1.80 -0.77 10.12
N PHE A 115 -2.98 -1.07 10.64
CA PHE A 115 -3.85 -0.11 11.30
C PHE A 115 -3.57 -0.19 12.80
N VAL A 116 -3.02 0.87 13.37
CA VAL A 116 -2.55 0.93 14.76
C VAL A 116 -3.45 1.89 15.54
N LEU A 117 -4.03 1.41 16.64
CA LEU A 117 -4.86 2.22 17.54
C LEU A 117 -3.99 3.15 18.39
N ASP A 118 -4.62 4.13 19.03
CA ASP A 118 -3.95 5.08 19.94
C ASP A 118 -3.19 4.41 21.10
N ASP A 119 -3.60 3.19 21.49
CA ASP A 119 -2.94 2.38 22.52
C ASP A 119 -1.82 1.46 21.98
N GLY A 120 -1.46 1.61 20.70
CA GLY A 120 -0.40 0.85 20.04
C GLY A 120 -0.81 -0.53 19.54
N ARG A 121 -2.03 -1.00 19.82
CA ARG A 121 -2.50 -2.32 19.36
C ARG A 121 -2.88 -2.29 17.88
N THR A 122 -2.62 -3.40 17.19
CA THR A 122 -3.08 -3.58 15.81
C THR A 122 -4.58 -3.83 15.75
N ALA A 123 -5.28 -3.01 14.96
CA ALA A 123 -6.68 -3.17 14.60
C ALA A 123 -6.85 -4.02 13.34
N ALA A 124 -5.99 -3.84 12.34
CA ALA A 124 -6.03 -4.63 11.11
C ALA A 124 -4.66 -4.69 10.45
N LEU A 125 -4.47 -5.71 9.62
CA LEU A 125 -3.31 -5.90 8.77
C LEU A 125 -3.78 -6.10 7.33
N VAL A 126 -3.21 -5.36 6.40
CA VAL A 126 -3.43 -5.53 4.96
C VAL A 126 -2.08 -5.83 4.29
N MET A 127 -1.97 -6.97 3.63
CA MET A 127 -0.85 -7.32 2.77
C MET A 127 -1.28 -7.11 1.31
N THR A 128 -0.38 -6.58 0.48
CA THR A 128 -0.65 -6.27 -0.92
C THR A 128 0.47 -6.78 -1.81
N THR A 129 0.14 -7.18 -3.03
CA THR A 129 1.09 -7.36 -4.13
C THR A 129 0.74 -6.37 -5.24
N ALA A 130 1.75 -5.72 -5.80
CA ALA A 130 1.58 -4.77 -6.89
C ALA A 130 2.72 -4.89 -7.89
N GLY A 131 2.49 -4.41 -9.11
CA GLY A 131 3.51 -4.28 -10.14
C GLY A 131 3.37 -2.95 -10.88
N VAL A 132 4.30 -2.66 -11.78
CA VAL A 132 4.25 -1.47 -12.62
C VAL A 132 4.21 -1.91 -14.08
N TYR A 133 3.17 -1.48 -14.81
CA TYR A 133 2.97 -1.83 -16.21
C TYR A 133 3.44 -0.69 -17.12
N ASP A 134 4.34 -1.00 -18.05
CA ASP A 134 4.73 -0.10 -19.12
C ASP A 134 3.77 -0.26 -20.30
N SER A 135 2.98 0.77 -20.56
CA SER A 135 2.03 0.78 -21.69
C SER A 135 2.70 0.88 -23.06
N SER A 136 3.91 1.47 -23.13
CA SER A 136 4.67 1.64 -24.37
C SER A 136 5.31 0.31 -24.80
N GLU A 137 5.90 -0.40 -23.84
CA GLU A 137 6.57 -1.69 -24.08
C GLU A 137 5.66 -2.91 -23.84
N ARG A 138 4.43 -2.66 -23.37
CA ARG A 138 3.38 -3.66 -23.08
C ARG A 138 3.83 -4.78 -22.11
N ARG A 139 4.74 -4.47 -21.19
CA ARG A 139 5.29 -5.41 -20.20
C ARG A 139 5.14 -4.89 -18.77
N PHE A 140 5.23 -5.79 -17.80
CA PHE A 140 5.52 -5.39 -16.43
C PHE A 140 7.01 -5.08 -16.30
N VAL A 141 7.32 -4.00 -15.56
CA VAL A 141 8.69 -3.53 -15.33
C VAL A 141 9.24 -4.27 -14.10
N PRO A 142 10.41 -4.93 -14.20
CA PRO A 142 11.10 -5.50 -13.04
C PRO A 142 11.34 -4.45 -11.97
N ILE A 143 11.07 -4.80 -10.71
CA ILE A 143 11.16 -3.83 -9.61
C ILE A 143 12.60 -3.33 -9.42
N ASP A 144 13.61 -4.19 -9.65
CA ASP A 144 15.02 -3.77 -9.60
C ASP A 144 15.37 -2.67 -10.61
N GLU A 145 14.76 -2.70 -11.81
CA GLU A 145 14.91 -1.64 -12.82
C GLU A 145 14.36 -0.31 -12.28
N ILE A 146 13.19 -0.35 -11.62
CA ILE A 146 12.54 0.82 -11.03
C ILE A 146 13.40 1.40 -9.90
N ILE A 147 13.88 0.55 -8.99
CA ILE A 147 14.69 0.93 -7.84
C ILE A 147 16.00 1.58 -8.29
N SER A 148 16.66 0.99 -9.29
CA SER A 148 17.87 1.54 -9.92
C SER A 148 17.64 2.92 -10.54
N ILE A 149 16.55 3.11 -11.30
CA ILE A 149 16.22 4.42 -11.91
C ILE A 149 15.92 5.48 -10.85
N LEU A 150 15.31 5.09 -9.73
CA LEU A 150 15.07 5.99 -8.60
C LEU A 150 16.34 6.35 -7.82
N GLY A 151 17.49 5.74 -8.16
CA GLY A 151 18.78 5.99 -7.51
C GLY A 151 18.83 5.43 -6.09
N HIS A 152 18.04 4.39 -5.81
CA HIS A 152 18.06 3.68 -4.53
C HIS A 152 18.93 2.43 -4.66
N ASP A 153 19.86 2.26 -3.73
CA ASP A 153 20.65 1.02 -3.60
C ASP A 153 20.05 0.21 -2.44
N PHE A 154 19.19 -0.75 -2.78
CA PHE A 154 18.55 -1.63 -1.81
C PHE A 154 18.35 -3.01 -2.42
N THR A 155 18.83 -4.03 -1.72
CA THR A 155 18.62 -5.42 -2.10
C THR A 155 17.43 -5.99 -1.34
N PRO A 156 16.41 -6.54 -2.01
CA PRO A 156 15.29 -7.16 -1.32
C PRO A 156 15.76 -8.41 -0.58
N ARG A 157 15.19 -8.65 0.60
CA ARG A 157 15.32 -9.95 1.27
C ARG A 157 14.47 -11.00 0.54
N PRO A 158 14.79 -12.29 0.60
CA PRO A 158 13.87 -13.32 0.15
C PRO A 158 12.49 -13.19 0.84
N PRO A 159 11.38 -13.51 0.14
CA PRO A 159 10.07 -13.60 0.77
C PRO A 159 10.07 -14.60 1.93
N THR A 160 9.33 -14.27 2.97
CA THR A 160 9.01 -15.21 4.06
C THR A 160 8.06 -16.31 3.56
N GLU A 161 7.83 -17.34 4.37
CA GLU A 161 6.89 -18.40 4.01
C GLU A 161 5.45 -17.87 3.91
N GLU A 162 5.06 -16.99 4.83
CA GLU A 162 3.74 -16.36 4.80
C GLU A 162 3.54 -15.48 3.56
N GLU A 163 4.59 -14.78 3.13
CA GLU A 163 4.58 -13.97 1.91
C GLU A 163 4.51 -14.85 0.65
N ARG A 164 5.19 -16.00 0.61
CA ARG A 164 5.03 -16.99 -0.48
C ARG A 164 3.62 -17.54 -0.54
N ILE A 165 3.07 -18.00 0.58
CA ILE A 165 1.69 -18.49 0.65
C ILE A 165 0.69 -17.44 0.14
N PHE A 166 0.89 -16.18 0.52
CA PHE A 166 0.09 -15.07 0.01
C PHE A 166 0.20 -14.90 -1.52
N MET A 167 1.42 -14.93 -2.06
CA MET A 167 1.65 -14.82 -3.52
C MET A 167 1.03 -15.98 -4.29
N ASP A 168 1.21 -17.22 -3.81
CA ASP A 168 0.67 -18.43 -4.43
C ASP A 168 -0.86 -18.45 -4.40
N SER A 169 -1.45 -18.07 -3.25
CA SER A 169 -2.91 -17.91 -3.11
C SER A 169 -3.45 -16.89 -4.11
N HIS A 170 -2.77 -15.74 -4.24
CA HIS A 170 -3.14 -14.71 -5.19
C HIS A 170 -3.03 -15.20 -6.65
N ALA A 171 -1.93 -15.86 -7.00
CA ALA A 171 -1.70 -16.42 -8.34
C ALA A 171 -2.78 -17.45 -8.71
N GLY A 172 -3.11 -18.35 -7.77
CA GLY A 172 -4.18 -19.33 -7.93
C GLY A 172 -5.55 -18.68 -8.16
N LEU A 173 -5.92 -17.70 -7.34
CA LEU A 173 -7.20 -16.97 -7.50
C LEU A 173 -7.27 -16.24 -8.84
N ARG A 174 -6.16 -15.64 -9.29
CA ARG A 174 -6.09 -14.95 -10.57
C ARG A 174 -6.20 -15.92 -11.75
N ALA A 175 -5.62 -17.11 -11.65
CA ALA A 175 -5.77 -18.15 -12.67
C ALA A 175 -7.22 -18.61 -12.76
N LEU A 176 -7.89 -18.86 -11.62
CA LEU A 176 -9.31 -19.21 -11.58
C LEU A 176 -10.20 -18.14 -12.22
N ALA A 177 -9.92 -16.86 -11.97
CA ALA A 177 -10.69 -15.76 -12.54
C ALA A 177 -10.51 -15.56 -14.06
N LYS A 178 -9.43 -16.10 -14.64
CA LYS A 178 -9.18 -16.09 -16.10
C LYS A 178 -9.68 -17.35 -16.81
N GLY A 179 -10.04 -18.38 -16.03
CA GLY A 179 -10.57 -19.65 -16.51
C GLY A 179 -11.93 -19.52 -17.18
#